data_AF-A0A8X7UGE7-F1
#
_entry.id   AF-A0A8X7UGE7-F1
#
_cell.length_a   1.000
_cell.length_b   1.000
_cell.length_c   1.000
_cell.angle_alpha   90.00
_cell.angle_beta   90.00
_cell.angle_gamma   90.00
#
_symmetry.space_group_name_H-M   'P 1'
#
loop_
_entity.id
_entity.type
_entity.pdbx_description
1 polymer ?
#
loop_
_entity_poly.entity_id
_entity_poly.type
_entity_poly.pdbx_seq_one_letter_code
_entity_poly.pdbx_strand_id
1 'polypeptide(L)'
;MVAKKGRRDSSDSSPSVEVGEIDTSSPFQSVKDAVTLFGREAAFSAEKQPLIRKPSPQSAEKVLSRDTANTVTEAAKSLIKEAKPETVSVSSSDDAQGLDLEQYGMVCKELDTAKQELRKIRQVSNEVSDTKTVALAREEEAKEVTKVCSEKIEFLRKEIAAVNESVEQTKLACSQSRKEQTEIFSDKEIQRQSYKAGMEESAKKLLALKNEFDPEFAKILKRS
;
A
#
# COMPACT_ATOMS: atom_id res chain seq x y z
N MET A 1 -68.34 27.05 44.12
CA MET A 1 -67.18 26.78 45.01
C MET A 1 -66.25 25.87 44.20
N VAL A 2 -65.00 26.17 43.85
CA VAL A 2 -63.99 27.14 44.26
C VAL A 2 -63.09 27.42 43.04
N ALA A 3 -62.66 28.66 42.88
CA ALA A 3 -61.61 29.06 41.95
C ALA A 3 -60.23 28.65 42.48
N LYS A 4 -59.31 28.21 41.62
CA LYS A 4 -57.87 28.37 41.91
C LYS A 4 -57.05 28.61 40.65
N LYS A 5 -56.59 29.86 40.57
CA LYS A 5 -55.52 30.35 39.71
C LYS A 5 -54.20 30.27 40.48
N GLY A 6 -53.11 30.04 39.77
CA GLY A 6 -51.73 30.22 40.23
C GLY A 6 -50.89 28.99 39.88
N ARG A 7 -49.63 29.08 39.47
CA ARG A 7 -48.71 30.18 39.16
C ARG A 7 -47.70 29.58 38.16
N ARG A 8 -47.08 30.43 37.35
CA ARG A 8 -45.87 30.08 36.61
C ARG A 8 -44.76 29.87 37.64
N ASP A 9 -44.10 28.73 37.60
CA ASP A 9 -42.69 28.63 38.00
C ASP A 9 -41.93 28.00 36.83
N SER A 10 -41.02 28.81 36.32
CA SER A 10 -40.00 28.50 35.35
C SER A 10 -38.96 27.58 35.96
N SER A 11 -38.74 26.43 35.35
CA SER A 11 -37.45 25.76 35.34
C SER A 11 -37.28 25.08 34.00
N ASP A 12 -36.88 25.90 33.02
CA ASP A 12 -36.12 25.44 31.88
C ASP A 12 -34.83 24.80 32.42
N SER A 13 -34.84 23.48 32.52
CA SER A 13 -33.62 22.71 32.67
C SER A 13 -33.58 21.72 31.52
N SER A 14 -33.38 22.26 30.33
CA SER A 14 -32.71 21.55 29.26
C SER A 14 -31.53 20.77 29.89
N PRO A 15 -31.39 19.46 29.66
CA PRO A 15 -30.23 18.74 30.17
C PRO A 15 -29.02 19.34 29.48
N SER A 16 -28.23 20.13 30.23
CA SER A 16 -26.90 20.50 29.79
C SER A 16 -26.12 19.19 29.72
N VAL A 17 -26.05 18.63 28.52
CA VAL A 17 -25.06 17.62 28.18
C VAL A 17 -23.73 18.36 28.39
N GLU A 18 -23.09 18.06 29.51
CA GLU A 18 -21.69 18.41 29.74
C GLU A 18 -20.90 17.63 28.69
N VAL A 19 -20.79 18.23 27.51
CA VAL A 19 -19.91 17.76 26.46
C VAL A 19 -18.52 18.01 26.99
N GLY A 20 -17.94 16.99 27.63
CA GLY A 20 -16.56 17.01 28.07
C GLY A 20 -15.67 17.53 26.95
N GLU A 21 -14.74 18.41 27.30
CA GLU A 21 -13.81 19.03 26.37
C GLU A 21 -13.21 17.95 25.47
N ILE A 22 -13.61 17.94 24.20
CA ILE A 22 -13.07 17.00 23.22
C ILE A 22 -11.66 17.50 22.96
N ASP A 23 -10.67 16.66 23.25
CA ASP A 23 -9.28 16.94 22.93
C ASP A 23 -9.16 17.20 21.42
N THR A 24 -8.98 18.48 21.06
CA THR A 24 -8.82 18.96 19.68
C THR A 24 -7.36 19.06 19.28
N SER A 25 -6.44 18.54 20.10
CA SER A 25 -5.03 18.47 19.73
C SER A 25 -4.88 17.69 18.44
N SER A 26 -4.04 18.22 17.54
CA SER A 26 -3.77 17.51 16.29
C SER A 26 -3.08 16.18 16.65
N PRO A 27 -3.48 15.05 16.04
CA PRO A 27 -2.90 13.73 16.33
C PRO A 27 -1.38 13.66 16.01
N PHE A 28 -0.86 14.67 15.33
CA PHE A 28 0.55 14.91 15.04
C PHE A 28 0.86 16.38 15.29
N GLN A 29 1.99 16.66 15.92
CA GLN A 29 2.43 18.02 16.26
C GLN A 29 2.98 18.78 15.04
N SER A 30 3.26 18.08 13.93
CA SER A 30 3.79 18.66 12.69
C SER A 30 3.41 17.84 11.45
N VAL A 31 3.33 18.51 10.29
CA VAL A 31 3.27 17.84 8.98
C VAL A 31 4.49 16.94 8.75
N LYS A 32 5.66 17.32 9.29
CA LYS A 32 6.85 16.46 9.25
C LYS A 32 6.65 15.15 10.01
N ASP A 33 5.94 15.18 11.13
CA ASP A 33 5.66 13.99 11.94
C ASP A 33 4.67 13.08 11.22
N ALA A 34 3.63 13.66 10.61
CA ALA A 34 2.68 12.90 9.78
C ALA A 34 3.38 12.23 8.59
N VAL A 35 4.22 12.98 7.86
CA VAL A 35 4.98 12.45 6.71
C VAL A 35 5.97 11.36 7.15
N THR A 36 6.57 11.50 8.33
CA THR A 36 7.49 10.49 8.87
C THR A 36 6.75 9.23 9.33
N LEU A 37 5.52 9.36 9.86
CA LEU A 37 4.67 8.23 10.24
C LEU A 37 4.32 7.37 9.01
N PHE A 38 3.89 8.01 7.91
CA PHE A 38 3.63 7.31 6.64
C PHE A 38 4.92 6.84 5.94
N GLY A 39 6.05 7.50 6.18
CA GLY A 39 7.36 7.10 5.66
C GLY A 39 7.98 5.91 6.39
N ARG A 40 7.66 5.70 7.68
CA ARG A 40 8.21 4.61 8.49
C ARG A 40 7.57 3.27 8.16
N GLU A 41 6.30 3.26 7.74
CA GLU A 41 5.59 2.06 7.32
C GLU A 41 5.90 1.66 5.85
N ALA A 42 6.39 2.60 5.03
CA ALA A 42 6.95 2.31 3.71
C ALA A 42 8.43 1.85 3.77
N ALA A 43 9.07 1.93 4.94
CA ALA A 43 10.45 1.52 5.17
C ALA A 43 10.53 0.22 6.00
N PHE A 44 9.62 -0.73 5.77
CA PHE A 44 9.88 -2.09 6.20
C PHE A 44 11.00 -2.69 5.35
N SER A 45 12.08 -3.08 6.04
CA SER A 45 13.17 -3.94 5.56
C SER A 45 14.28 -3.28 4.72
N ALA A 46 14.89 -2.23 5.27
CA ALA A 46 16.21 -1.75 4.83
C ALA A 46 17.38 -2.43 5.59
N GLU A 47 17.19 -3.62 6.14
CA GLU A 47 18.26 -4.40 6.76
C GLU A 47 18.36 -5.77 6.07
N LYS A 48 19.48 -5.97 5.35
CA LYS A 48 19.80 -7.07 4.41
C LYS A 48 19.23 -6.90 3.00
N GLN A 49 19.59 -5.82 2.32
CA GLN A 49 19.79 -5.91 0.86
C GLN A 49 21.09 -6.67 0.60
N PRO A 50 21.08 -7.88 -0.01
CA PRO A 50 22.23 -8.33 -0.75
C PRO A 50 22.25 -7.47 -2.01
N LEU A 51 23.14 -6.49 -2.01
CA LEU A 51 23.55 -5.76 -3.21
C LEU A 51 23.70 -6.80 -4.34
N ILE A 52 22.89 -6.66 -5.40
CA ILE A 52 22.96 -7.49 -6.61
C ILE A 52 24.39 -7.32 -7.15
N ARG A 53 25.29 -8.22 -6.73
CA ARG A 53 26.61 -8.33 -7.31
C ARG A 53 26.37 -8.86 -8.71
N LYS A 54 26.81 -8.09 -9.71
CA LYS A 54 27.01 -8.54 -11.10
C LYS A 54 27.55 -9.99 -11.07
N PRO A 55 27.16 -10.87 -12.00
CA PRO A 55 27.66 -12.23 -12.04
C PRO A 55 29.19 -12.18 -11.99
N SER A 56 29.71 -12.62 -10.84
CA SER A 56 31.14 -12.65 -10.57
C SER A 56 31.79 -13.59 -11.60
N PRO A 57 32.94 -13.24 -12.18
CA PRO A 57 33.67 -14.07 -13.15
C PRO A 57 34.06 -15.49 -12.63
N GLN A 58 33.80 -15.78 -11.36
CA GLN A 58 34.06 -17.04 -10.67
C GLN A 58 33.39 -18.28 -11.29
N SER A 59 32.32 -18.15 -12.09
CA SER A 59 31.66 -19.29 -12.72
C SER A 59 32.48 -19.88 -13.88
N ALA A 60 32.99 -19.03 -14.76
CA ALA A 60 33.82 -19.45 -15.90
C ALA A 60 35.19 -19.98 -15.42
N GLU A 61 35.78 -19.31 -14.42
CA GLU A 61 37.04 -19.72 -13.79
C GLU A 61 36.94 -21.10 -13.12
N LYS A 62 35.81 -21.40 -12.45
CA LYS A 62 35.57 -22.73 -11.85
C LYS A 62 35.30 -23.83 -12.85
N VAL A 63 34.61 -23.54 -13.96
CA VAL A 63 34.38 -24.53 -15.03
C VAL A 63 35.72 -24.94 -15.65
N LEU A 64 36.59 -23.96 -15.93
CA LEU A 64 37.97 -24.21 -16.39
C LEU A 64 38.80 -24.99 -15.36
N SER A 65 38.65 -24.70 -14.07
CA SER A 65 39.31 -25.46 -12.97
C SER A 65 38.81 -26.91 -12.86
N ARG A 66 37.52 -27.17 -13.10
CA ARG A 66 36.96 -28.54 -13.12
C ARG A 66 37.47 -29.34 -14.31
N ASP A 67 37.48 -28.73 -15.50
CA ASP A 67 37.90 -29.41 -16.72
C ASP A 67 39.41 -29.70 -16.71
N THR A 68 40.22 -28.77 -16.20
CA THR A 68 41.68 -28.98 -15.99
C THR A 68 41.98 -30.05 -14.92
N ALA A 69 41.25 -30.07 -13.80
CA ALA A 69 41.41 -31.14 -12.81
C ALA A 69 41.06 -32.52 -13.39
N ASN A 70 40.02 -32.61 -14.22
CA ASN A 70 39.65 -33.86 -14.88
C ASN A 70 40.72 -34.32 -15.88
N THR A 71 41.24 -33.43 -16.73
CA THR A 71 42.27 -33.80 -17.72
C THR A 71 43.56 -34.27 -17.05
N VAL A 72 43.99 -33.62 -15.96
CA VAL A 72 45.15 -34.06 -15.17
C VAL A 72 44.91 -35.43 -14.54
N THR A 73 43.72 -35.68 -13.99
CA THR A 73 43.41 -37.00 -13.41
C THR A 73 43.36 -38.12 -14.45
N GLU A 74 42.87 -37.85 -15.66
CA GLU A 74 42.85 -38.84 -16.74
C GLU A 74 44.26 -39.09 -17.29
N ALA A 75 45.08 -38.04 -17.46
CA ALA A 75 46.48 -38.17 -17.87
C ALA A 75 47.33 -38.95 -16.85
N ALA A 76 47.17 -38.69 -15.55
CA ALA A 76 47.86 -39.43 -14.50
C ALA A 76 47.42 -40.91 -14.46
N LYS A 77 46.12 -41.20 -14.69
CA LYS A 77 45.61 -42.58 -14.77
C LYS A 77 46.17 -43.34 -15.97
N SER A 78 46.31 -42.70 -17.14
CA SER A 78 46.92 -43.35 -18.32
C SER A 78 48.40 -43.65 -18.08
N LEU A 79 49.15 -42.73 -17.47
CA LEU A 79 50.56 -42.94 -17.13
C LEU A 79 50.75 -44.07 -16.10
N ILE A 80 49.90 -44.13 -15.07
CA ILE A 80 49.92 -45.23 -14.09
C ILE A 80 49.59 -46.59 -14.74
N LYS A 81 48.75 -46.59 -15.79
CA LYS A 81 48.39 -47.81 -16.51
C LYS A 81 49.54 -48.32 -17.39
N GLU A 82 50.33 -47.44 -17.98
CA GLU A 82 51.53 -47.78 -18.74
C GLU A 82 52.72 -48.17 -17.84
N ALA A 83 52.85 -47.55 -16.66
CA ALA A 83 53.90 -47.86 -15.68
C ALA A 83 53.61 -49.10 -14.82
N LYS A 84 52.56 -49.87 -15.12
CA LYS A 84 52.19 -51.06 -14.35
C LYS A 84 52.89 -52.29 -14.93
N PRO A 85 53.82 -52.95 -14.22
CA PRO A 85 54.52 -54.12 -14.74
C PRO A 85 53.54 -55.30 -14.88
N GLU A 86 53.33 -55.79 -16.10
CA GLU A 86 52.76 -57.11 -16.33
C GLU A 86 53.70 -58.17 -15.75
N THR A 87 53.13 -59.07 -14.97
CA THR A 87 53.84 -60.11 -14.23
C THR A 87 54.54 -61.09 -15.19
N VAL A 88 55.85 -60.98 -15.42
CA VAL A 88 56.68 -62.10 -15.91
C VAL A 88 58.13 -62.00 -15.39
N SER A 89 58.50 -63.02 -14.61
CA SER A 89 59.83 -63.61 -14.36
C SER A 89 61.08 -62.73 -14.13
N VAL A 90 61.66 -62.95 -12.96
CA VAL A 90 63.08 -62.85 -12.55
C VAL A 90 64.11 -62.69 -13.68
N SER A 91 64.79 -61.55 -13.74
CA SER A 91 66.27 -61.49 -13.85
C SER A 91 66.84 -60.07 -13.59
N SER A 92 67.74 -60.00 -12.61
CA SER A 92 68.92 -59.14 -12.44
C SER A 92 69.08 -57.86 -13.30
N SER A 93 69.05 -56.68 -12.66
CA SER A 93 70.06 -55.60 -12.79
C SER A 93 69.65 -54.40 -11.91
N ASP A 94 70.52 -53.98 -10.98
CA ASP A 94 70.16 -53.22 -9.75
C ASP A 94 70.17 -51.67 -9.85
N ASP A 95 70.45 -51.03 -10.99
CA ASP A 95 70.66 -49.55 -10.99
C ASP A 95 69.69 -48.73 -11.88
N ALA A 96 68.64 -49.34 -12.44
CA ALA A 96 67.65 -48.64 -13.27
C ALA A 96 66.22 -48.59 -12.70
N GLN A 97 65.92 -49.36 -11.64
CA GLN A 97 64.54 -49.50 -11.11
C GLN A 97 64.17 -48.44 -10.04
N GLY A 98 65.15 -47.79 -9.41
CA GLY A 98 64.91 -46.79 -8.35
C GLY A 98 64.26 -45.50 -8.86
N LEU A 99 64.63 -45.05 -10.08
CA LEU A 99 64.09 -43.83 -10.68
C LEU A 99 62.63 -43.97 -11.09
N ASP A 100 62.20 -45.18 -11.49
CA ASP A 100 60.83 -45.45 -11.93
C ASP A 100 59.87 -45.56 -10.72
N LEU A 101 60.34 -46.14 -9.61
CA LEU A 101 59.57 -46.22 -8.36
C LEU A 101 59.39 -44.85 -7.69
N GLU A 102 60.41 -44.00 -7.74
CA GLU A 102 60.33 -42.63 -7.22
C GLU A 102 59.40 -41.75 -8.05
N GLN A 103 59.47 -41.86 -9.39
CA GLN A 103 58.53 -41.19 -10.30
C GLN A 103 57.09 -41.66 -10.09
N TYR A 104 56.86 -42.98 -9.95
CA TYR A 104 55.56 -43.54 -9.61
C TYR A 104 55.01 -42.97 -8.30
N GLY A 105 55.84 -42.86 -7.27
CA GLY A 105 55.47 -42.26 -5.98
C GLY A 105 55.06 -40.79 -6.08
N MET A 106 55.71 -40.01 -6.95
CA MET A 106 55.33 -38.61 -7.21
C MET A 106 53.97 -38.52 -7.91
N VAL A 107 53.74 -39.32 -8.96
CA VAL A 107 52.45 -39.36 -9.69
C VAL A 107 51.30 -39.77 -8.78
N CYS A 108 51.51 -40.70 -7.84
CA CYS A 108 50.49 -41.06 -6.85
C CYS A 108 50.12 -39.88 -5.93
N LYS A 109 51.09 -39.08 -5.47
CA LYS A 109 50.82 -37.90 -4.61
C LYS A 109 50.06 -36.80 -5.36
N GLU A 110 50.41 -36.58 -6.62
CA GLU A 110 49.69 -35.63 -7.48
C GLU A 110 48.25 -36.08 -7.72
N LEU A 111 48.04 -37.37 -7.99
CA LEU A 111 46.71 -37.95 -8.16
C LEU A 111 45.85 -37.79 -6.89
N ASP A 112 46.41 -38.01 -5.71
CA ASP A 112 45.67 -37.87 -4.46
C ASP A 112 45.34 -36.40 -4.14
N THR A 113 46.24 -35.48 -4.48
CA THR A 113 45.98 -34.03 -4.41
C THR A 113 44.84 -33.64 -5.35
N ALA A 114 44.88 -34.09 -6.61
CA ALA A 114 43.84 -33.81 -7.59
C ALA A 114 42.47 -34.40 -7.16
N LYS A 115 42.44 -35.61 -6.59
CA LYS A 115 41.20 -36.19 -6.02
C LYS A 115 40.64 -35.35 -4.89
N GLN A 116 41.50 -34.83 -4.01
CA GLN A 116 41.06 -33.98 -2.90
C GLN A 116 40.46 -32.67 -3.40
N GLU A 117 41.08 -32.04 -4.41
CA GLU A 117 40.56 -30.83 -5.05
C GLU A 117 39.20 -31.09 -5.72
N LEU A 118 39.05 -32.22 -6.41
CA LEU A 118 37.79 -32.60 -7.05
C LEU A 118 36.64 -32.74 -6.02
N ARG A 119 36.92 -33.29 -4.83
CA ARG A 119 35.94 -33.34 -3.74
C ARG A 119 35.54 -31.93 -3.28
N LYS A 120 36.50 -31.03 -3.10
CA LYS A 120 36.25 -29.62 -2.73
C LYS A 120 35.41 -28.91 -3.81
N ILE A 121 35.73 -29.13 -5.08
CA ILE A 121 34.97 -28.56 -6.21
C ILE A 121 33.52 -29.05 -6.19
N ARG A 122 33.28 -30.35 -5.98
CA ARG A 122 31.94 -30.92 -5.89
C ARG A 122 31.13 -30.35 -4.74
N GLN A 123 31.74 -30.24 -3.55
CA GLN A 123 31.07 -29.65 -2.39
C GLN A 123 30.63 -28.22 -2.68
N VAL A 124 31.54 -27.37 -3.15
CA VAL A 124 31.21 -25.97 -3.47
C VAL A 124 30.20 -25.89 -4.63
N SER A 125 30.24 -26.81 -5.60
CA SER A 125 29.24 -26.86 -6.67
C SER A 125 27.83 -27.11 -6.13
N ASN A 126 27.69 -28.03 -5.17
CA ASN A 126 26.41 -28.31 -4.53
C ASN A 126 25.93 -27.12 -3.70
N GLU A 127 26.82 -26.49 -2.93
CA GLU A 127 26.50 -25.28 -2.17
C GLU A 127 26.04 -24.13 -3.11
N VAL A 128 26.69 -23.98 -4.27
CA VAL A 128 26.30 -22.98 -5.28
C VAL A 128 24.95 -23.33 -5.92
N SER A 129 24.64 -24.60 -6.18
CA SER A 129 23.32 -24.98 -6.69
C SER A 129 22.22 -24.72 -5.67
N ASP A 130 22.44 -25.05 -4.40
CA ASP A 130 21.45 -24.84 -3.33
C ASP A 130 21.20 -23.35 -3.08
N THR A 131 22.26 -22.53 -3.10
CA THR A 131 22.09 -21.08 -3.01
C THR A 131 21.37 -20.50 -4.23
N LYS A 132 21.61 -21.05 -5.43
CA LYS A 132 20.88 -20.65 -6.65
C LYS A 132 19.40 -21.00 -6.57
N THR A 133 19.02 -22.18 -6.07
CA THR A 133 17.60 -22.55 -5.94
C THR A 133 16.87 -21.64 -4.95
N VAL A 134 17.50 -21.30 -3.82
CA VAL A 134 16.95 -20.33 -2.85
C VAL A 134 16.81 -18.93 -3.47
N ALA A 135 17.80 -18.49 -4.25
CA ALA A 135 17.73 -17.19 -4.91
C ALA A 135 16.58 -17.12 -5.94
N LEU A 136 16.38 -18.18 -6.72
CA LEU A 136 15.27 -18.28 -7.68
C LEU A 136 13.89 -18.27 -6.98
N ALA A 137 13.74 -18.99 -5.87
CA ALA A 137 12.49 -18.97 -5.10
C ALA A 137 12.15 -17.56 -4.59
N ARG A 138 13.14 -16.84 -4.04
CA ARG A 138 12.97 -15.44 -3.60
C ARG A 138 12.66 -14.48 -4.74
N GLU A 139 13.23 -14.72 -5.92
CA GLU A 139 12.93 -13.92 -7.12
C GLU A 139 11.46 -14.07 -7.53
N GLU A 140 10.92 -15.29 -7.52
CA GLU A 140 9.51 -15.55 -7.83
C GLU A 140 8.56 -14.96 -6.77
N GLU A 141 8.90 -15.07 -5.49
CA GLU A 141 8.14 -14.39 -4.41
C GLU A 141 8.10 -12.88 -4.62
N ALA A 142 9.24 -12.26 -4.97
CA ALA A 142 9.30 -10.83 -5.25
C ALA A 142 8.46 -10.44 -6.48
N LYS A 143 8.45 -11.27 -7.54
CA LYS A 143 7.59 -11.06 -8.72
C LYS A 143 6.11 -11.07 -8.34
N GLU A 144 5.66 -12.05 -7.58
CA GLU A 144 4.25 -12.11 -7.17
C GLU A 144 3.86 -10.93 -6.28
N VAL A 145 4.74 -10.52 -5.35
CA VAL A 145 4.52 -9.31 -4.53
C VAL A 145 4.36 -8.08 -5.41
N THR A 146 5.25 -7.87 -6.39
CA THR A 146 5.15 -6.70 -7.29
C THR A 146 3.86 -6.71 -8.11
N LYS A 147 3.42 -7.88 -8.56
CA LYS A 147 2.16 -8.05 -9.30
C LYS A 147 0.97 -7.69 -8.41
N VAL A 148 0.85 -8.28 -7.23
CA VAL A 148 -0.22 -7.98 -6.27
C VAL A 148 -0.25 -6.49 -5.90
N CYS A 149 0.92 -5.87 -5.66
CA CYS A 149 1.00 -4.44 -5.38
C CYS A 149 0.51 -3.59 -6.56
N SER A 150 0.87 -3.95 -7.79
CA SER A 150 0.41 -3.21 -8.98
C SER A 150 -1.10 -3.32 -9.18
N GLU A 151 -1.69 -4.50 -8.99
CA GLU A 151 -3.15 -4.70 -9.01
C GLU A 151 -3.85 -3.86 -7.94
N LYS A 152 -3.29 -3.81 -6.72
CA LYS A 152 -3.84 -2.99 -5.63
C LYS A 152 -3.77 -1.49 -5.94
N ILE A 153 -2.69 -1.02 -6.55
CA ILE A 153 -2.55 0.37 -7.01
C ILE A 153 -3.63 0.71 -8.04
N GLU A 154 -3.86 -0.16 -9.02
CA GLU A 154 -4.89 0.06 -10.04
C GLU A 154 -6.31 0.06 -9.46
N PHE A 155 -6.60 -0.81 -8.49
CA PHE A 155 -7.87 -0.79 -7.77
C PHE A 155 -8.08 0.55 -7.04
N LEU A 156 -7.09 1.00 -6.25
CA LEU A 156 -7.19 2.25 -5.50
C LEU A 156 -7.33 3.47 -6.43
N ARG A 157 -6.65 3.46 -7.58
CA ARG A 157 -6.80 4.50 -8.62
C ARG A 157 -8.23 4.60 -9.12
N LYS A 158 -8.89 3.46 -9.38
CA LYS A 158 -10.29 3.43 -9.83
C LYS A 158 -11.25 3.91 -8.73
N GLU A 159 -11.02 3.52 -7.49
CA GLU A 159 -11.83 3.97 -6.35
C GLU A 159 -11.70 5.48 -6.13
N ILE A 160 -10.47 6.03 -6.18
CA ILE A 160 -10.23 7.47 -6.12
C ILE A 160 -10.96 8.20 -7.25
N ALA A 161 -10.92 7.67 -8.48
CA ALA A 161 -11.62 8.28 -9.62
C ALA A 161 -13.14 8.30 -9.41
N ALA A 162 -13.72 7.18 -8.96
CA ALA A 162 -15.16 7.08 -8.70
C ALA A 162 -15.63 8.02 -7.57
N VAL A 163 -14.85 8.11 -6.48
CA VAL A 163 -15.15 9.03 -5.38
C VAL A 163 -15.09 10.48 -5.84
N ASN A 164 -14.07 10.86 -6.62
CA ASN A 164 -13.95 12.22 -7.16
C ASN A 164 -15.12 12.59 -8.07
N GLU A 165 -15.55 11.67 -8.95
CA GLU A 165 -16.71 11.89 -9.81
C GLU A 165 -17.99 12.11 -8.97
N SER A 166 -18.21 11.27 -7.96
CA SER A 166 -19.35 11.40 -7.05
C SER A 166 -19.35 12.71 -6.26
N VAL A 167 -18.18 13.16 -5.81
CA VAL A 167 -18.01 14.45 -5.12
C VAL A 167 -18.38 15.62 -6.04
N GLU A 168 -17.91 15.62 -7.29
CA GLU A 168 -18.24 16.68 -8.25
C GLU A 168 -19.74 16.70 -8.60
N GLN A 169 -20.37 15.53 -8.78
CA GLN A 169 -21.81 15.42 -8.98
C GLN A 169 -22.59 15.98 -7.78
N THR A 170 -22.19 15.62 -6.56
CA THR A 170 -22.85 16.09 -5.33
C THR A 170 -22.71 17.60 -5.18
N LYS A 171 -21.52 18.15 -5.47
CA LYS A 171 -21.25 19.60 -5.44
C LYS A 171 -22.11 20.36 -6.44
N LEU A 172 -22.30 19.81 -7.64
CA LEU A 172 -23.20 20.37 -8.65
C LEU A 172 -24.65 20.39 -8.14
N ALA A 173 -25.15 19.26 -7.64
CA ALA A 173 -26.51 19.15 -7.10
C ALA A 173 -26.76 20.09 -5.91
N CYS A 174 -25.81 20.20 -4.97
CA CYS A 174 -25.90 21.14 -3.86
C CYS A 174 -25.92 22.60 -4.34
N SER A 175 -25.10 22.94 -5.33
CA SER A 175 -25.06 24.30 -5.89
C SER A 175 -26.36 24.65 -6.59
N GLN A 176 -26.97 23.70 -7.30
CA GLN A 176 -28.24 23.88 -7.97
C GLN A 176 -29.39 24.02 -6.96
N SER A 177 -29.50 23.10 -6.00
CA SER A 177 -30.53 23.16 -4.96
C SER A 177 -30.46 24.47 -4.15
N ARG A 178 -29.25 24.99 -3.87
CA ARG A 178 -29.09 26.28 -3.20
C ARG A 178 -29.60 27.46 -4.04
N LYS A 179 -29.43 27.42 -5.37
CA LYS A 179 -29.99 28.45 -6.27
C LYS A 179 -31.51 28.42 -6.26
N GLU A 180 -32.11 27.24 -6.44
CA GLU A 180 -33.57 27.05 -6.38
C GLU A 180 -34.14 27.50 -5.04
N GLN A 181 -33.47 27.18 -3.93
CA GLN A 181 -33.87 27.62 -2.60
C GLN A 181 -33.87 29.16 -2.48
N THR A 182 -32.88 29.84 -3.07
CA THR A 182 -32.78 31.30 -3.05
C THR A 182 -33.95 31.93 -3.83
N GLU A 183 -34.29 31.37 -5.00
CA GLU A 183 -35.40 31.82 -5.84
C GLU A 183 -36.75 31.65 -5.13
N ILE A 184 -36.98 30.50 -4.49
CA ILE A 184 -38.19 30.24 -3.70
C ILE A 184 -38.33 31.25 -2.55
N PHE A 185 -37.22 31.63 -1.89
CA PHE A 185 -37.26 32.63 -0.82
C PHE A 185 -37.61 34.02 -1.33
N SER A 186 -37.07 34.44 -2.48
CA SER A 186 -37.45 35.72 -3.08
C SER A 186 -38.92 35.74 -3.50
N ASP A 187 -39.42 34.67 -4.10
CA ASP A 187 -40.82 34.58 -4.52
C ASP A 187 -41.78 34.62 -3.33
N LYS A 188 -41.44 33.89 -2.26
CA LYS A 188 -42.19 33.90 -1.01
C LYS A 188 -42.25 35.30 -0.39
N GLU A 189 -41.17 36.06 -0.47
CA GLU A 189 -41.12 37.43 0.02
C GLU A 189 -41.99 38.36 -0.84
N ILE A 190 -41.96 38.24 -2.17
CA ILE A 190 -42.83 38.97 -3.08
C ILE A 190 -44.31 38.67 -2.78
N GLN A 191 -44.66 37.40 -2.60
CA GLN A 191 -46.02 36.97 -2.27
C GLN A 191 -46.48 37.50 -0.91
N ARG A 192 -45.60 37.51 0.09
CA ARG A 192 -45.89 38.08 1.41
C ARG A 192 -46.17 39.58 1.32
N GLN A 193 -45.38 40.31 0.53
CA GLN A 193 -45.56 41.74 0.33
C GLN A 193 -46.87 42.07 -0.40
N SER A 194 -47.21 41.32 -1.45
CA SER A 194 -48.47 41.52 -2.18
C SER A 194 -49.69 41.26 -1.31
N TYR A 195 -49.68 40.19 -0.51
CA TYR A 195 -50.75 39.92 0.46
C TYR A 195 -50.90 41.02 1.49
N LYS A 196 -49.77 41.50 2.06
CA LYS A 196 -49.77 42.61 3.01
C LYS A 196 -50.37 43.88 2.40
N ALA A 197 -49.98 44.23 1.18
CA ALA A 197 -50.50 45.39 0.47
C ALA A 197 -52.01 45.27 0.21
N GLY A 198 -52.50 44.10 -0.22
CA GLY A 198 -53.92 43.85 -0.44
C GLY A 198 -54.76 43.96 0.84
N MET A 199 -54.25 43.47 1.97
CA MET A 199 -54.91 43.64 3.28
C MET A 199 -54.96 45.11 3.71
N GLU A 200 -53.89 45.87 3.49
CA GLU A 200 -53.86 47.31 3.79
C GLU A 200 -54.83 48.09 2.92
N GLU A 201 -54.92 47.78 1.62
CA GLU A 201 -55.87 48.40 0.71
C GLU A 201 -57.33 48.07 1.09
N SER A 202 -57.63 46.81 1.43
CA SER A 202 -58.94 46.39 1.91
C SER A 202 -59.34 47.12 3.20
N ALA A 203 -58.40 47.26 4.15
CA ALA A 203 -58.61 48.01 5.38
C ALA A 203 -58.91 49.50 5.12
N LYS A 204 -58.18 50.13 4.19
CA LYS A 204 -58.44 51.51 3.75
C LYS A 204 -59.84 51.66 3.15
N LYS A 205 -60.25 50.73 2.27
CA LYS A 205 -61.60 50.73 1.66
C LYS A 205 -62.70 50.57 2.71
N LEU A 206 -62.54 49.66 3.67
CA LEU A 206 -63.51 49.43 4.74
C LEU A 206 -63.66 50.68 5.63
N LEU A 207 -62.55 51.34 5.95
CA LEU A 207 -62.55 52.58 6.72
C LEU A 207 -63.27 53.72 5.96
N ALA A 208 -63.03 53.85 4.65
CA ALA A 208 -63.76 54.81 3.81
C ALA A 208 -65.27 54.54 3.81
N LEU A 209 -65.69 53.30 3.56
CA LEU A 209 -67.10 52.92 3.55
C LEU A 209 -67.79 53.17 4.90
N LYS A 210 -67.09 52.93 6.02
CA LYS A 210 -67.59 53.22 7.36
C LYS A 210 -67.84 54.72 7.57
N ASN A 211 -66.98 55.58 7.03
CA ASN A 211 -67.11 57.03 7.17
C ASN A 211 -68.23 57.61 6.29
N GLU A 212 -68.56 56.94 5.18
CA GLU A 212 -69.69 57.30 4.30
C GLU A 212 -71.06 56.85 4.85
N PHE A 213 -71.08 55.94 5.83
CA PHE A 213 -72.31 55.40 6.39
C PHE A 213 -73.04 56.40 7.29
N ASP A 214 -74.27 56.78 6.92
CA ASP A 214 -75.13 57.67 7.71
C ASP A 214 -75.80 56.92 8.89
N PRO A 215 -75.50 57.27 10.15
CA PRO A 215 -76.05 56.59 11.31
C PRO A 215 -77.55 56.85 11.54
N GLU A 216 -78.15 57.90 10.95
CA GLU A 216 -79.59 58.17 11.07
C GLU A 216 -80.43 57.12 10.31
N PHE A 217 -79.97 56.70 9.12
CA PHE A 217 -80.60 55.62 8.35
C PHE A 217 -80.70 54.30 9.13
N ALA A 218 -79.66 53.96 9.91
CA ALA A 218 -79.64 52.75 10.73
C ALA A 218 -80.63 52.81 11.91
N LYS A 219 -80.93 54.01 12.44
CA LYS A 219 -81.92 54.19 13.52
C LYS A 219 -83.35 54.09 13.00
N ILE A 220 -83.60 54.58 11.78
CA ILE A 220 -84.91 54.50 11.13
C ILE A 220 -85.26 53.04 10.86
N LEU A 221 -84.33 52.25 10.32
CA LEU A 221 -84.53 50.82 10.04
C LEU A 221 -84.78 49.97 11.30
N LYS A 222 -84.29 50.39 12.47
CA LYS A 222 -84.55 49.69 13.75
C LYS A 222 -85.90 50.04 14.40
N ARG A 223 -86.55 51.09 13.92
CA ARG A 223 -87.85 51.55 14.43
C ARG A 223 -89.04 51.06 13.59
N SER A 224 -88.80 50.51 12.39
CA SER A 224 -89.77 49.74 11.60
C SER A 224 -89.80 48.28 12.03
#